data_AF-A0A8C2STJ4-F1
#
_entry.id   AF-A0A8C2STJ4-F1
#
_cell.length_a   1.000
_cell.length_b   1.000
_cell.length_c   1.000
_cell.angle_alpha   90.00
_cell.angle_beta   90.00
_cell.angle_gamma   90.00
#
_symmetry.space_group_name_H-M   'P 1'
#
loop_
_entity.id
_entity.type
_entity.pdbx_description
1 polymer ?
#
loop_
_entity_poly.entity_id
_entity_poly.type
_entity_poly.pdbx_seq_one_letter_code
_entity_poly.pdbx_strand_id
1 'polypeptide(L)'
;MAAAARARAAQALDAAVPRDVVLFRYDRSSFFRLSGLFCAGQGVFWASLAHSAFTGLKPPPPGVGPEDPLRPKDNKWRWSFTAACATVGSLIIAAGCFIPLRSVRLLTLHRGGSHVTICTHGPMGLGRGLSITVPLRHCSCRAHRSHIRTSIPIKVKGRAAFFLLDARGQLENPKLFDITVGAYRKL
;
A
#
# COMPACT_ATOMS: atom_id res chain seq x y z
N MET A 1 41.43 1.28 -7.86
CA MET A 1 40.74 2.43 -8.52
C MET A 1 39.26 2.59 -8.15
N ALA A 2 38.45 1.53 -8.11
CA ALA A 2 37.00 1.65 -7.83
C ALA A 2 36.64 2.23 -6.44
N ALA A 3 37.46 1.97 -5.40
CA ALA A 3 37.22 2.49 -4.06
C ALA A 3 37.43 4.02 -3.95
N ALA A 4 38.44 4.57 -4.63
CA ALA A 4 38.72 6.01 -4.63
C ALA A 4 37.68 6.82 -5.42
N ALA A 5 37.19 6.26 -6.54
CA ALA A 5 36.08 6.86 -7.29
C ALA A 5 34.78 6.87 -6.47
N ARG A 6 34.54 5.82 -5.67
CA ARG A 6 33.41 5.75 -4.74
C ARG A 6 33.50 6.75 -3.59
N ALA A 7 34.68 6.92 -3.01
CA ALA A 7 34.91 7.91 -1.95
C ALA A 7 34.67 9.33 -2.46
N ARG A 8 35.15 9.66 -3.67
CA ARG A 8 34.90 10.97 -4.31
C ARG A 8 33.43 11.20 -4.64
N ALA A 9 32.73 10.16 -5.11
CA ALA A 9 31.29 10.25 -5.37
C ALA A 9 30.49 10.44 -4.08
N ALA A 10 30.87 9.77 -2.99
CA ALA A 10 30.26 9.95 -1.68
C ALA A 10 30.51 11.36 -1.13
N GLN A 11 31.75 11.86 -1.22
CA GLN A 11 32.10 13.23 -0.81
C GLN A 11 31.40 14.30 -1.64
N ALA A 12 31.23 14.10 -2.95
CA ALA A 12 30.45 15.00 -3.80
C ALA A 12 28.97 15.01 -3.42
N LEU A 13 28.42 13.88 -3.00
CA LEU A 13 27.04 13.76 -2.52
C LEU A 13 26.87 14.40 -1.13
N ASP A 14 27.86 14.25 -0.25
CA ASP A 14 27.96 14.95 1.05
C ASP A 14 27.97 16.47 0.87
N ALA A 15 28.76 16.96 -0.09
CA ALA A 15 28.81 18.38 -0.42
C ALA A 15 27.49 18.90 -1.02
N ALA A 16 26.79 18.06 -1.79
CA ALA A 16 25.53 18.43 -2.45
C ALA A 16 24.29 18.34 -1.52
N VAL A 17 24.35 17.54 -0.45
CA VAL A 17 23.22 17.30 0.48
C VAL A 17 23.64 17.63 1.92
N PRO A 18 23.80 18.94 2.25
CA PRO A 18 24.27 19.38 3.56
C PRO A 18 23.22 19.24 4.68
N ARG A 19 21.95 19.04 4.32
CA ARG A 19 20.81 18.87 5.24
C ARG A 19 19.87 17.82 4.67
N ASP A 20 18.93 17.36 5.48
CA ASP A 20 17.89 16.44 5.02
C ASP A 20 17.02 17.14 3.98
N VAL A 21 16.97 16.57 2.77
CA VAL A 21 16.23 17.14 1.64
C VAL A 21 15.02 16.27 1.35
N VAL A 22 13.85 16.89 1.34
CA VAL A 22 12.64 16.23 0.83
C VAL A 22 12.77 16.13 -0.68
N LEU A 23 12.73 14.91 -1.21
CA LEU A 23 12.79 14.64 -2.64
C LEU A 23 11.40 14.57 -3.28
N PHE A 24 10.43 14.03 -2.54
CA PHE A 24 9.07 13.84 -3.01
C PHE A 24 8.09 14.00 -1.87
N ARG A 25 7.01 14.74 -2.11
CA ARG A 25 5.90 14.93 -1.18
C ARG A 25 4.58 14.74 -1.90
N TYR A 26 3.76 13.85 -1.39
CA TYR A 26 2.39 13.67 -1.85
C TYR A 26 1.49 13.34 -0.66
N ASP A 27 0.70 14.31 -0.23
CA ASP A 27 -0.23 14.11 0.88
C ASP A 27 -1.66 14.01 0.37
N ARG A 28 -2.10 12.78 0.09
CA ARG A 28 -3.50 12.48 -0.24
C ARG A 28 -4.22 11.74 0.88
N SER A 29 -3.90 12.06 2.14
CA SER A 29 -4.46 11.41 3.32
C SER A 29 -6.00 11.40 3.34
N SER A 30 -6.67 12.48 2.92
CA SER A 30 -8.14 12.55 2.88
C SER A 30 -8.78 11.54 1.91
N PHE A 31 -8.14 11.30 0.75
CA PHE A 31 -8.64 10.31 -0.21
C PHE A 31 -8.53 8.89 0.36
N PHE A 32 -7.37 8.54 0.94
CA PHE A 32 -7.20 7.23 1.56
C PHE A 32 -8.08 7.04 2.80
N ARG A 33 -8.38 8.10 3.54
CA ARG A 33 -9.35 8.07 4.64
C ARG A 33 -10.76 7.82 4.15
N LEU A 34 -11.19 8.51 3.09
CA LEU A 34 -12.52 8.32 2.52
C LEU A 34 -12.67 6.91 1.93
N SER A 35 -11.67 6.43 1.19
CA SER A 35 -11.65 5.06 0.68
C SER A 35 -11.61 4.04 1.82
N GLY A 36 -10.86 4.33 2.89
CA GLY A 36 -10.84 3.51 4.10
C GLY A 36 -12.22 3.42 4.77
N LEU A 37 -12.91 4.55 4.93
CA LEU A 37 -14.27 4.62 5.46
C LEU A 37 -15.25 3.83 4.58
N PHE A 38 -15.13 3.97 3.25
CA PHE A 38 -15.93 3.20 2.29
C PHE A 38 -15.69 1.70 2.44
N CYS A 39 -14.43 1.26 2.52
CA CYS A 39 -14.08 -0.14 2.76
C CYS A 39 -14.62 -0.63 4.11
N ALA A 40 -14.61 0.19 5.16
CA ALA A 40 -15.22 -0.13 6.45
C ALA A 40 -16.72 -0.39 6.30
N GLY A 41 -17.43 0.54 5.65
CA GLY A 41 -18.87 0.44 5.41
C GLY A 41 -19.24 -0.79 4.59
N GLN A 42 -18.48 -1.07 3.53
CA GLN A 42 -18.64 -2.30 2.74
C GLN A 42 -18.38 -3.56 3.59
N GLY A 43 -17.36 -3.55 4.45
CA GLY A 43 -17.09 -4.64 5.38
C GLY A 43 -18.25 -4.90 6.34
N VAL A 44 -18.82 -3.86 6.93
CA VAL A 44 -20.02 -3.95 7.78
C VAL A 44 -21.21 -4.48 6.99
N PHE A 45 -21.43 -3.99 5.77
CA PHE A 45 -22.50 -4.47 4.90
C PHE A 45 -22.38 -5.98 4.60
N TRP A 46 -21.20 -6.45 4.21
CA TRP A 46 -20.95 -7.87 3.95
C TRP A 46 -21.06 -8.73 5.21
N ALA A 47 -20.63 -8.21 6.37
CA ALA A 47 -20.80 -8.90 7.66
C ALA A 47 -22.28 -9.02 8.04
N SER A 48 -23.08 -7.96 7.83
CA SER A 48 -24.52 -7.99 8.06
C SER A 48 -25.22 -8.99 7.13
N LEU A 49 -24.84 -9.05 5.84
CA LEU A 49 -25.35 -10.08 4.93
C LEU A 49 -24.97 -11.49 5.36
N ALA A 50 -23.72 -11.70 5.80
CA ALA A 50 -23.27 -12.99 6.31
C ALA A 50 -24.08 -13.42 7.55
N HIS A 51 -24.36 -12.49 8.45
CA HIS A 51 -25.19 -12.71 9.63
C HIS A 51 -26.64 -13.03 9.26
N SER A 52 -27.27 -12.23 8.40
CA SER A 52 -28.64 -12.44 7.92
C SER A 52 -28.79 -13.75 7.17
N ALA A 53 -27.79 -14.16 6.38
CA ALA A 53 -27.81 -15.46 5.70
C ALA A 53 -27.68 -16.61 6.69
N PHE A 54 -26.83 -16.48 7.71
CA PHE A 54 -26.65 -17.51 8.73
C PHE A 54 -27.92 -17.72 9.57
N THR A 55 -28.61 -16.63 9.91
CA THR A 55 -29.84 -16.66 10.72
C THR A 55 -31.09 -16.99 9.90
N GLY A 56 -31.21 -16.44 8.68
CA GLY A 56 -32.38 -16.60 7.82
C GLY A 56 -32.48 -17.95 7.10
N LEU A 57 -31.35 -18.60 6.81
CA LEU A 57 -31.32 -19.91 6.14
C LEU A 57 -31.32 -21.09 7.12
N LYS A 58 -31.68 -20.90 8.40
CA LYS A 58 -31.70 -21.97 9.41
C LYS A 58 -32.80 -23.01 9.07
N PRO A 59 -32.46 -24.29 8.82
CA PRO A 59 -33.48 -25.31 8.61
C PRO A 59 -34.25 -25.54 9.91
N PRO A 60 -35.56 -25.79 9.83
CA PRO A 60 -36.35 -26.18 11.00
C PRO A 60 -35.85 -27.52 11.55
N PRO A 61 -36.10 -27.80 12.84
CA PRO A 61 -35.82 -29.10 13.42
C PRO A 61 -36.55 -30.19 12.61
N PRO A 62 -35.95 -31.38 12.44
CA PRO A 62 -36.56 -32.46 11.66
C PRO A 62 -37.94 -32.79 12.24
N GLY A 63 -38.98 -32.70 11.40
CA GLY A 63 -40.35 -33.10 11.75
C GLY A 63 -41.38 -31.98 11.98
N VAL A 64 -41.07 -30.70 11.72
CA VAL A 64 -42.01 -29.59 11.95
C VAL A 64 -42.26 -28.78 10.67
N GLY A 65 -43.48 -28.90 10.09
CA GLY A 65 -44.06 -27.96 9.10
C GLY A 65 -44.23 -28.50 7.66
N PRO A 66 -45.11 -27.86 6.84
CA PRO A 66 -45.35 -28.26 5.45
C PRO A 66 -44.07 -28.11 4.59
N GLU A 67 -43.87 -29.06 3.68
CA GLU A 67 -42.73 -29.10 2.75
C GLU A 67 -42.83 -27.95 1.74
N ASP A 68 -42.24 -26.78 2.07
CA ASP A 68 -42.05 -25.69 1.11
C ASP A 68 -40.98 -26.06 0.07
N PRO A 69 -41.29 -26.10 -1.24
CA PRO A 69 -40.34 -26.53 -2.28
C PRO A 69 -39.15 -25.58 -2.49
N LEU A 70 -39.30 -24.32 -2.10
CA LEU A 70 -38.27 -23.27 -2.22
C LEU A 70 -37.32 -23.22 -1.02
N ARG A 71 -37.50 -24.11 -0.04
CA ARG A 71 -36.82 -24.02 1.26
C ARG A 71 -35.58 -24.93 1.32
N PRO A 72 -34.37 -24.39 1.59
CA PRO A 72 -33.15 -25.19 1.60
C PRO A 72 -33.13 -26.22 2.74
N LYS A 73 -33.14 -27.52 2.39
CA LYS A 73 -33.05 -28.64 3.34
C LYS A 73 -31.65 -28.84 3.94
N ASP A 74 -30.60 -28.34 3.28
CA ASP A 74 -29.22 -28.70 3.58
C ASP A 74 -28.41 -27.50 4.14
N ASN A 75 -27.68 -27.72 5.24
CA ASN A 75 -26.91 -26.67 5.93
C ASN A 75 -25.73 -26.15 5.09
N LYS A 76 -25.33 -26.87 4.04
CA LYS A 76 -24.21 -26.53 3.15
C LYS A 76 -24.38 -25.16 2.49
N TRP A 77 -25.61 -24.82 2.08
CA TRP A 77 -25.91 -23.52 1.46
C TRP A 77 -25.70 -22.35 2.41
N ARG A 78 -26.00 -22.53 3.70
CA ARG A 78 -25.77 -21.53 4.75
C ARG A 78 -24.28 -21.23 4.86
N TRP A 79 -23.49 -22.28 5.06
CA TRP A 79 -22.05 -22.16 5.24
C TRP A 79 -21.36 -21.63 3.98
N SER A 80 -21.78 -22.08 2.79
CA SER A 80 -21.24 -21.59 1.53
C SER A 80 -21.51 -20.10 1.32
N PHE A 81 -22.74 -19.66 1.54
CA PHE A 81 -23.12 -18.26 1.34
C PHE A 81 -22.49 -17.35 2.39
N THR A 82 -22.54 -17.74 3.66
CA THR A 82 -21.87 -17.01 4.76
C THR A 82 -20.36 -16.92 4.53
N ALA A 83 -19.70 -18.01 4.11
CA ALA A 83 -18.28 -18.02 3.80
C ALA A 83 -17.95 -17.11 2.60
N ALA A 84 -18.79 -17.10 1.56
CA ALA A 84 -18.62 -16.22 0.41
C ALA A 84 -18.71 -14.74 0.83
N CYS A 85 -19.74 -14.35 1.59
CA CYS A 85 -19.90 -12.98 2.10
C CYS A 85 -18.72 -12.57 3.00
N ALA A 86 -18.29 -13.44 3.91
CA ALA A 86 -17.16 -13.18 4.80
C ALA A 86 -15.84 -13.02 4.03
N THR A 87 -15.63 -13.84 3.00
CA THR A 87 -14.43 -13.77 2.14
C THR A 87 -14.39 -12.46 1.36
N VAL A 88 -15.49 -12.06 0.72
CA VAL A 88 -15.58 -10.81 -0.03
C VAL A 88 -15.38 -9.60 0.88
N GLY A 89 -16.05 -9.56 2.04
CA GLY A 89 -15.87 -8.49 3.03
C GLY A 89 -14.43 -8.37 3.52
N SER A 90 -13.80 -9.51 3.83
CA SER A 90 -12.39 -9.56 4.25
C SER A 90 -11.44 -9.05 3.16
N LEU A 91 -11.69 -9.41 1.89
CA LEU A 91 -10.88 -8.96 0.76
C LEU A 91 -10.97 -7.44 0.57
N ILE A 92 -12.17 -6.86 0.70
CA ILE A 92 -12.38 -5.41 0.58
C ILE A 92 -11.62 -4.66 1.67
N ILE A 93 -11.71 -5.11 2.92
CA ILE A 93 -10.98 -4.51 4.04
C ILE A 93 -9.47 -4.65 3.83
N ALA A 94 -9.01 -5.85 3.44
CA ALA A 94 -7.60 -6.12 3.17
C ALA A 94 -7.06 -5.20 2.07
N ALA A 95 -7.80 -5.01 0.97
CA ALA A 95 -7.44 -4.09 -0.09
C ALA A 95 -7.38 -2.62 0.39
N GLY A 96 -8.38 -2.19 1.16
CA GLY A 96 -8.43 -0.86 1.77
C GLY A 96 -7.28 -0.57 2.74
N CYS A 97 -6.75 -1.60 3.40
CA CYS A 97 -5.56 -1.50 4.25
C CYS A 97 -4.25 -1.58 3.45
N PHE A 98 -4.18 -2.44 2.44
CA PHE A 98 -2.94 -2.72 1.72
C PHE A 98 -2.54 -1.63 0.72
N ILE A 99 -3.51 -1.00 0.05
CA ILE A 99 -3.24 0.04 -0.95
C ILE A 99 -2.55 1.27 -0.32
N PRO A 100 -3.03 1.84 0.80
CA PRO A 100 -2.34 2.93 1.49
C PRO A 100 -0.92 2.55 1.94
N LEU A 101 -0.72 1.32 2.40
CA LEU A 101 0.60 0.83 2.85
C LEU A 101 1.62 0.74 1.71
N ARG A 102 1.18 0.60 0.46
CA ARG A 102 2.05 0.64 -0.74
C ARG A 102 2.29 2.05 -1.27
N SER A 103 1.44 3.02 -0.94
CA SER A 103 1.54 4.38 -1.47
C SER A 103 2.51 5.22 -0.63
N VAL A 104 3.52 5.80 -1.30
CA VAL A 104 4.54 6.64 -0.66
C VAL A 104 4.03 8.07 -0.53
N ARG A 105 4.08 8.59 0.70
CA ARG A 105 3.68 9.96 1.04
C ARG A 105 4.85 10.93 1.02
N LEU A 106 5.99 10.51 1.56
CA LEU A 106 7.17 11.36 1.71
C LEU A 106 8.44 10.55 1.45
N LEU A 107 9.33 11.12 0.65
CA LEU A 107 10.70 10.65 0.52
C LEU A 107 11.63 11.74 1.01
N THR A 108 12.37 11.44 2.08
CA THR A 108 13.40 12.32 2.61
C THR A 108 14.76 11.67 2.40
N LEU A 109 15.65 12.38 1.74
CA LEU A 109 17.05 12.04 1.63
C LEU A 109 17.79 12.62 2.84
N HIS A 110 18.44 11.76 3.61
CA HIS A 110 19.22 12.21 4.76
C HIS A 110 20.51 12.89 4.33
N ARG A 111 21.02 13.77 5.19
CA ARG A 111 22.33 14.43 5.06
C ARG A 111 23.39 13.41 4.64
N GLY A 112 24.15 13.77 3.61
CA GLY A 112 25.19 12.92 3.04
C GLY A 112 24.76 11.88 2.02
N GLY A 113 23.46 11.80 1.71
CA GLY A 113 22.97 10.94 0.64
C GLY A 113 23.33 9.47 0.84
N SER A 114 23.37 9.00 2.09
CA SER A 114 23.64 7.60 2.44
C SER A 114 22.35 6.82 2.73
N HIS A 115 21.34 7.50 3.30
CA HIS A 115 20.07 6.92 3.74
C HIS A 115 18.89 7.70 3.16
N VAL A 116 17.80 6.98 2.86
CA VAL A 116 16.52 7.55 2.45
C VAL A 116 15.45 7.03 3.39
N THR A 117 14.66 7.95 3.94
CA THR A 117 13.45 7.60 4.66
C THR A 117 12.26 7.66 3.71
N ILE A 118 11.57 6.52 3.62
CA ILE A 118 10.32 6.35 2.92
C ILE A 118 9.21 6.35 3.96
N CYS A 119 8.31 7.33 3.90
CA CYS A 119 7.10 7.33 4.72
C CYS A 119 5.91 6.95 3.83
N THR A 120 5.19 5.90 4.21
CA THR A 120 3.95 5.48 3.54
C THR A 120 2.72 6.08 4.21
N HIS A 121 1.55 5.91 3.60
CA HIS A 121 0.28 6.20 4.27
C HIS A 121 -0.04 5.15 5.33
N GLY A 122 -0.80 5.56 6.36
CA GLY A 122 -1.28 4.66 7.40
C GLY A 122 -2.38 3.73 6.88
N PRO A 123 -2.59 2.56 7.51
CA PRO A 123 -3.66 1.66 7.13
C PRO A 123 -5.00 2.41 7.18
N MET A 124 -5.82 2.24 6.14
CA MET A 124 -7.16 2.84 6.07
C MET A 124 -7.17 4.39 6.13
N GLY A 125 -6.02 5.03 5.86
CA GLY A 125 -5.85 6.48 5.93
C GLY A 125 -5.70 7.05 7.35
N LEU A 126 -5.61 6.21 8.38
CA LEU A 126 -5.45 6.66 9.76
C LEU A 126 -3.98 7.00 10.07
N GLY A 127 -3.72 8.26 10.41
CA GLY A 127 -2.44 8.72 10.96
C GLY A 127 -1.28 8.85 9.95
N ARG A 128 -0.06 8.98 10.49
CA ARG A 128 1.19 8.89 9.74
C ARG A 128 1.52 7.40 9.60
N GLY A 129 1.73 6.94 8.37
CA GLY A 129 2.05 5.53 8.11
C GLY A 129 3.49 5.18 8.46
N LEU A 130 3.89 3.98 8.06
CA LEU A 130 5.19 3.42 8.38
C LEU A 130 6.31 4.27 7.76
N SER A 131 7.21 4.77 8.60
CA SER A 131 8.47 5.37 8.18
C SER A 131 9.57 4.33 8.21
N ILE A 132 10.25 4.14 7.09
CA ILE A 132 11.34 3.17 6.96
C ILE A 132 12.56 3.91 6.44
N THR A 133 13.64 3.84 7.21
CA THR A 133 14.95 4.33 6.77
C THR A 133 15.69 3.20 6.09
N VAL A 134 15.99 3.37 4.80
CA VAL A 134 16.66 2.38 3.96
C VAL A 134 17.96 2.99 3.42
N PRO A 135 19.07 2.24 3.38
CA PRO A 135 20.28 2.70 2.71
C PRO A 135 20.03 2.93 1.22
N LEU A 136 20.56 4.01 0.65
CA LEU A 136 20.38 4.33 -0.78
C LEU A 136 20.86 3.23 -1.74
N ARG A 137 21.84 2.44 -1.31
CA ARG A 137 22.33 1.25 -2.04
C ARG A 137 21.27 0.15 -2.22
N HIS A 138 20.20 0.19 -1.44
CA HIS A 138 19.12 -0.81 -1.44
C HIS A 138 17.85 -0.28 -2.11
N CYS A 139 17.84 0.95 -2.62
CA CYS A 139 16.71 1.51 -3.37
C CYS A 139 17.08 1.62 -4.86
N SER A 140 16.18 1.19 -5.73
CA SER A 140 16.31 1.45 -7.16
C SER A 140 14.96 1.73 -7.80
N CYS A 141 14.95 2.71 -8.70
CA CYS A 141 13.80 3.00 -9.53
C CYS A 141 13.89 2.16 -10.81
N ARG A 142 12.84 1.42 -11.13
CA ARG A 142 12.80 0.57 -12.33
C ARG A 142 12.37 1.31 -13.58
N ALA A 143 11.91 2.55 -13.46
CA ALA A 143 11.31 3.26 -14.58
C ALA A 143 11.61 4.76 -14.54
N HIS A 144 11.87 5.30 -15.73
CA HIS A 144 12.24 6.69 -15.95
C HIS A 144 10.99 7.59 -15.93
N ARG A 145 11.06 8.75 -15.26
CA ARG A 145 9.92 9.66 -15.03
C ARG A 145 9.17 10.08 -16.30
N SER A 146 9.84 10.12 -17.45
CA SER A 146 9.26 10.58 -18.72
C SER A 146 8.34 9.55 -19.39
N HIS A 147 8.44 8.28 -19.00
CA HIS A 147 7.72 7.19 -19.66
C HIS A 147 6.49 6.73 -18.86
N ILE A 148 6.26 7.28 -17.65
CA ILE A 148 5.22 6.79 -16.74
C ILE A 148 4.15 7.84 -16.50
N ARG A 149 2.90 7.47 -16.83
CA ARG A 149 1.75 8.38 -16.82
C ARG A 149 1.00 8.44 -15.48
N THR A 150 1.25 7.50 -14.55
CA THR A 150 0.37 7.31 -13.38
C THR A 150 1.11 7.07 -12.05
N SER A 151 2.11 6.19 -11.98
CA SER A 151 2.87 5.98 -10.74
C SER A 151 4.27 5.41 -10.97
N ILE A 152 5.28 5.93 -10.27
CA ILE A 152 6.68 5.51 -10.36
C ILE A 152 6.94 4.40 -9.32
N PRO A 153 7.23 3.15 -9.74
CA PRO A 153 7.51 2.05 -8.82
C PRO A 153 8.97 2.10 -8.33
N ILE A 154 9.15 2.20 -7.01
CA ILE A 154 10.45 2.07 -6.34
C ILE A 154 10.56 0.68 -5.74
N LYS A 155 11.65 -0.02 -6.09
CA LYS A 155 12.00 -1.30 -5.50
C LYS A 155 12.98 -1.08 -4.35
N VAL A 156 12.69 -1.69 -3.21
CA VAL A 156 13.58 -1.73 -2.05
C VAL A 156 14.10 -3.16 -1.88
N LYS A 157 15.42 -3.32 -1.78
CA LYS A 157 16.09 -4.60 -1.54
C LYS A 157 15.65 -5.18 -0.19
N GLY A 158 15.25 -6.45 -0.20
CA GLY A 158 14.74 -7.15 1.00
C GLY A 158 13.24 -7.00 1.23
N ARG A 159 12.49 -6.36 0.34
CA ARG A 159 11.01 -6.35 0.38
C ARG A 159 10.42 -6.84 -0.94
N ALA A 160 9.40 -7.69 -0.83
CA ALA A 160 8.67 -8.22 -1.97
C ALA A 160 7.76 -7.16 -2.64
N ALA A 161 7.29 -6.18 -1.87
CA ALA A 161 6.40 -5.14 -2.36
C ALA A 161 7.15 -3.95 -2.98
N PHE A 162 6.69 -3.52 -4.15
CA PHE A 162 7.09 -2.25 -4.76
C PHE A 162 6.34 -1.11 -4.08
N PHE A 163 7.05 -0.04 -3.77
CA PHE A 163 6.47 1.20 -3.28
C PHE A 163 6.07 2.04 -4.48
N LEU A 164 4.85 2.55 -4.48
CA LEU A 164 4.31 3.33 -5.59
C LEU A 164 4.32 4.81 -5.23
N LEU A 165 5.05 5.60 -6.01
CA LEU A 165 4.99 7.06 -5.96
C LEU A 165 3.93 7.52 -6.96
N ASP A 166 2.98 8.33 -6.53
CA ASP A 166 2.01 8.91 -7.43
C ASP A 166 2.67 9.97 -8.34
N ALA A 167 2.39 9.93 -9.64
CA ALA A 167 2.90 10.93 -10.58
C ALA A 167 2.35 12.35 -10.29
N ARG A 168 1.25 12.47 -9.52
CA ARG A 168 0.68 13.75 -9.08
C ARG A 168 1.40 14.38 -7.88
N GLY A 169 2.41 13.73 -7.31
CA GLY A 169 3.16 14.28 -6.19
C GLY A 169 4.10 15.41 -6.58
N GLN A 170 4.39 16.30 -5.62
CA GLN A 170 5.35 17.38 -5.80
C GLN A 170 6.77 16.83 -5.63
N LEU A 171 7.56 16.92 -6.71
CA LEU A 171 9.00 16.68 -6.71
C LEU A 171 9.71 17.99 -6.40
N GLU A 172 10.07 18.20 -5.14
CA GLU A 172 10.79 19.39 -4.69
C GLU A 172 12.17 19.52 -5.38
N ASN A 173 12.85 18.39 -5.60
CA ASN A 173 14.20 18.34 -6.18
C ASN A 173 14.35 17.24 -7.23
N PRO A 174 13.85 17.44 -8.47
CA PRO A 174 13.83 16.41 -9.51
C PRO A 174 15.24 15.98 -9.95
N LYS A 175 16.22 16.90 -9.99
CA LYS A 175 17.61 16.58 -10.34
C LYS A 175 18.27 15.67 -9.30
N LEU A 176 18.08 15.96 -8.01
CA LEU A 176 18.61 15.13 -6.93
C LEU A 176 17.91 13.77 -6.89
N PHE A 177 16.60 13.75 -7.16
CA PHE A 177 15.84 12.50 -7.25
C PHE A 177 16.39 11.58 -8.34
N ASP A 178 16.61 12.07 -9.56
CA ASP A 178 17.12 11.27 -10.68
C ASP A 178 18.50 10.65 -10.41
N ILE A 179 19.40 11.40 -9.76
CA ILE A 179 20.78 10.97 -9.47
C ILE A 179 20.83 9.96 -8.31
N THR A 180 19.89 10.04 -7.37
CA THR A 180 19.90 9.24 -6.14
C THR A 180 18.94 8.05 -6.20
N VAL A 181 17.65 8.29 -5.94
CA VAL A 181 16.60 7.29 -5.80
C VAL A 181 16.10 6.82 -7.18
N GLY A 182 16.05 7.74 -8.14
CA GLY A 182 15.68 7.53 -9.54
C GLY A 182 16.72 6.78 -10.37
N ALA A 183 17.94 6.62 -9.85
CA ALA A 183 19.03 5.96 -10.57
C ALA A 183 18.72 4.47 -10.78
N TYR A 184 18.80 4.03 -12.03
CA TYR A 184 18.63 2.63 -12.38
C TYR A 184 19.83 1.82 -11.85
N ARG A 185 19.56 0.94 -10.89
CA ARG A 185 20.56 0.03 -10.30
C ARG A 185 20.01 -1.39 -10.27
N LYS A 186 20.81 -2.36 -10.71
CA LYS A 186 20.53 -3.78 -10.48
C LYS A 186 20.77 -4.07 -8.99
N LEU A 187 19.70 -4.44 -8.28
CA LEU A 187 19.69 -4.73 -6.84
C LEU A 187 19.78 -6.22 -6.54
#